data_AF-A0A8S2NGR4-F1
#
_entry.id   AF-A0A8S2NGR4-F1
#
_cell.length_a   1.000
_cell.length_b   1.000
_cell.length_c   1.000
_cell.angle_alpha   90.00
_cell.angle_beta   90.00
_cell.angle_gamma   90.00
#
_symmetry.space_group_name_H-M   'P 1'
#
loop_
_entity.id
_entity.type
_entity.pdbx_description
1 polymer ?
#
loop_
_entity_poly.entity_id
_entity_poly.type
_entity_poly.pdbx_seq_one_letter_code
_entity_poly.pdbx_strand_id
1 'polypeptide(L)'
;MSSADNDIIVYVPDLPINIPENGFEEMLRFRIEITVRVKMSDVKCYVNLGIAVIRLMNEDDKKNLVTTVQSIVFDTKLNSNISFVADINLDCYIVLDQKVSKGHSANEVAGRYMQ
;
A
#
# COMPACT_ATOMS: atom_id res chain seq x y z
N MET A 1 9.72 -17.15 20.47
CA MET A 1 8.28 -17.30 20.18
C MET A 1 7.75 -15.93 19.86
N SER A 2 7.73 -15.55 18.58
CA SER A 2 7.19 -14.26 18.13
C SER A 2 5.69 -14.42 17.93
N SER A 3 4.91 -13.69 18.73
CA SER A 3 3.47 -13.53 18.53
C SER A 3 3.25 -12.95 17.14
N ALA A 4 2.83 -13.79 16.19
CA ALA A 4 2.07 -13.31 15.04
C ALA A 4 0.75 -12.80 15.62
N ASP A 5 0.73 -11.54 16.05
CA ASP A 5 -0.52 -10.84 16.29
C ASP A 5 -1.32 -11.00 15.00
N ASN A 6 -2.54 -11.51 15.13
CA ASN A 6 -3.50 -11.62 14.04
C ASN A 6 -3.79 -10.20 13.56
N ASP A 7 -2.97 -9.73 12.64
CA ASP A 7 -3.11 -8.40 12.08
C ASP A 7 -4.42 -8.37 11.29
N ILE A 8 -5.42 -7.70 11.88
CA ILE A 8 -6.75 -7.52 11.31
C ILE A 8 -6.65 -6.47 10.20
N ILE A 9 -6.14 -6.90 9.05
CA ILE A 9 -5.84 -6.05 7.91
C ILE A 9 -6.93 -6.16 6.84
N VAL A 10 -7.23 -5.01 6.24
CA VAL A 10 -7.97 -4.87 4.99
C VAL A 10 -7.11 -4.07 4.02
N TYR A 11 -7.13 -4.46 2.76
CA TYR A 11 -6.43 -3.76 1.68
C TYR A 11 -7.42 -2.98 0.82
N VAL A 12 -6.95 -1.84 0.30
CA VAL A 12 -7.66 -1.01 -0.66
C VAL A 12 -6.82 -0.91 -1.92
N PRO A 13 -7.07 -1.75 -2.94
CA PRO A 13 -6.39 -1.65 -4.22
C PRO A 13 -6.94 -0.49 -5.05
N ASP A 14 -6.28 -0.24 -6.19
CA ASP A 14 -6.73 0.69 -7.23
C ASP A 14 -7.01 2.12 -6.72
N LEU A 15 -6.17 2.61 -5.81
CA LEU A 15 -6.26 3.99 -5.33
C LEU A 15 -6.15 4.99 -6.49
N PRO A 16 -6.87 6.14 -6.43
CA PRO A 16 -6.76 7.15 -7.46
C PRO A 16 -5.36 7.78 -7.52
N ILE A 17 -4.74 7.77 -8.70
CA ILE A 17 -3.31 8.04 -8.93
C ILE A 17 -2.96 9.55 -8.91
N ASN A 18 -3.96 10.44 -8.92
CA ASN A 18 -3.78 11.89 -9.06
C ASN A 18 -4.01 12.69 -7.78
N ILE A 19 -3.85 12.05 -6.62
CA ILE A 19 -4.12 12.72 -5.33
C ILE A 19 -2.79 12.99 -4.62
N PRO A 20 -2.56 14.23 -4.11
CA PRO A 20 -1.34 14.56 -3.40
C PRO A 20 -1.09 13.59 -2.23
N GLU A 21 0.14 13.10 -2.06
CA GLU A 21 0.52 12.21 -0.94
C GLU A 21 0.17 12.82 0.42
N ASN A 22 0.36 14.15 0.54
CA ASN A 22 0.10 14.87 1.77
C ASN A 22 -1.39 14.93 2.08
N GLY A 23 -1.80 14.28 3.16
CA GLY A 23 -3.18 14.29 3.67
C GLY A 23 -4.09 13.23 3.07
N PHE A 24 -3.59 12.39 2.14
CA PHE A 24 -4.40 11.32 1.55
C PHE A 24 -4.83 10.27 2.58
N GLU A 25 -3.92 9.87 3.49
CA GLU A 25 -4.22 8.91 4.57
C GLU A 25 -5.36 9.40 5.47
N GLU A 26 -5.34 10.68 5.86
CA GLU A 26 -6.39 11.26 6.69
C GLU A 26 -7.72 11.37 5.94
N MET A 27 -7.68 11.76 4.67
CA MET A 27 -8.86 11.82 3.83
C MET A 27 -9.50 10.44 3.66
N LEU A 28 -8.69 9.41 3.40
CA LEU A 28 -9.14 8.03 3.29
C LEU A 28 -9.75 7.53 4.60
N ARG A 29 -9.05 7.74 5.72
CA ARG A 29 -9.56 7.41 7.05
C ARG A 29 -10.92 8.06 7.30
N PHE A 30 -10.99 9.39 7.16
CA PHE A 30 -12.20 10.16 7.40
C PHE A 30 -13.37 9.70 6.52
N ARG A 31 -13.10 9.44 5.24
CA ARG A 31 -14.13 8.99 4.30
C ARG A 31 -14.72 7.63 4.70
N ILE A 32 -13.88 6.68 5.09
CA ILE A 32 -14.31 5.34 5.52
C ILE A 32 -15.06 5.41 6.85
N GLU A 33 -14.55 6.16 7.83
CA GLU A 33 -15.19 6.32 9.15
C GLU A 33 -16.60 6.91 9.03
N ILE A 34 -16.79 7.93 8.19
CA ILE A 34 -18.11 8.54 8.00
C ILE A 34 -19.06 7.62 7.25
N THR A 35 -18.57 6.92 6.23
CA THR A 35 -19.44 6.12 5.35
C THR A 35 -19.85 4.82 6.03
N VAL A 36 -18.94 4.17 6.75
CA VAL A 36 -19.12 2.80 7.26
C VAL A 36 -19.17 2.72 8.78
N ARG A 37 -18.80 3.79 9.50
CA ARG A 37 -18.74 3.85 10.98
C ARG A 37 -17.80 2.82 11.61
N VAL A 38 -16.74 2.46 10.90
CA VAL A 38 -15.69 1.53 11.36
C VAL A 38 -14.56 2.32 12.03
N LYS A 39 -14.00 1.79 13.13
CA LYS A 39 -12.81 2.38 13.77
C LYS A 39 -11.53 1.69 13.32
N MET A 40 -10.60 2.48 12.79
CA MET A 40 -9.29 2.01 12.33
C MET A 40 -8.22 2.30 13.38
N SER A 41 -7.25 1.39 13.53
CA SER A 41 -6.07 1.60 14.36
C SER A 41 -4.97 2.31 13.59
N ASP A 42 -4.78 1.96 12.32
CA ASP A 42 -3.81 2.58 11.44
C ASP A 42 -4.27 2.55 9.98
N VAL A 43 -3.81 3.52 9.19
CA VAL A 43 -4.05 3.59 7.75
C VAL A 43 -2.73 4.01 7.09
N LYS A 44 -2.25 3.20 6.15
CA LYS A 44 -1.05 3.49 5.37
C LYS A 44 -1.35 3.49 3.88
N CYS A 45 -0.97 4.56 3.20
CA CYS A 45 -1.20 4.69 1.76
C CYS A 45 0.12 4.67 0.99
N TYR A 46 0.20 3.81 -0.01
CA TYR A 46 1.29 3.72 -0.96
C TYR A 46 0.76 4.17 -2.31
N VAL A 47 0.56 5.49 -2.49
CA VAL A 47 -0.12 6.04 -3.66
C VAL A 47 0.60 5.71 -4.97
N ASN A 48 1.94 5.66 -4.96
CA ASN A 48 2.75 5.27 -6.13
C ASN A 48 2.54 3.81 -6.52
N LEU A 49 2.05 2.98 -5.61
CA LEU A 49 1.68 1.58 -5.82
C LEU A 49 0.17 1.40 -5.99
N GLY A 50 -0.62 2.47 -5.89
CA GLY A 50 -2.08 2.42 -5.99
C GLY A 50 -2.75 1.63 -4.87
N ILE A 51 -2.14 1.52 -3.68
CA ILE A 51 -2.66 0.65 -2.62
C ILE A 51 -2.67 1.30 -1.24
N ALA A 52 -3.73 1.06 -0.45
CA ALA A 52 -3.73 1.34 0.99
C ALA A 52 -3.84 0.05 1.82
N VAL A 53 -3.29 0.11 3.02
CA VAL A 53 -3.38 -0.91 4.06
C VAL A 53 -4.11 -0.29 5.24
N ILE A 54 -5.18 -0.93 5.68
CA ILE A 54 -6.00 -0.50 6.80
C ILE A 54 -5.88 -1.54 7.90
N ARG A 55 -5.43 -1.12 9.08
CA ARG A 55 -5.44 -1.95 10.28
C ARG A 55 -6.70 -1.63 11.08
N LEU A 56 -7.45 -2.67 11.40
CA LEU A 56 -8.71 -2.58 12.14
C LEU A 56 -8.53 -3.00 13.60
N MET A 57 -9.53 -2.69 14.42
CA MET A 57 -9.54 -3.04 15.84
C MET A 57 -10.18 -4.40 16.11
N ASN A 58 -11.01 -4.92 15.19
CA ASN A 58 -11.77 -6.16 15.38
C ASN A 58 -12.10 -6.84 14.02
N GLU A 59 -12.30 -8.16 14.07
CA GLU A 59 -12.58 -9.00 12.89
C GLU A 59 -13.98 -8.78 12.30
N ASP A 60 -14.94 -8.32 13.10
CA ASP A 60 -16.31 -8.06 12.63
C ASP A 60 -16.33 -6.88 11.64
N ASP A 61 -15.56 -5.83 11.91
CA ASP A 61 -15.38 -4.68 11.03
C ASP A 61 -14.65 -5.08 9.74
N LYS A 62 -13.65 -5.98 9.84
CA LYS A 62 -12.96 -6.55 8.68
C LYS A 62 -13.93 -7.29 7.79
N LYS A 63 -14.70 -8.19 8.39
CA LYS A 63 -15.72 -8.96 7.68
C LYS A 63 -16.74 -8.04 7.04
N ASN A 64 -17.25 -7.05 7.78
CA ASN A 64 -18.21 -6.08 7.25
C ASN A 64 -17.66 -5.33 6.04
N LEU A 65 -16.43 -4.82 6.11
CA LEU A 65 -15.80 -4.09 5.00
C LEU A 65 -15.61 -4.98 3.77
N VAL A 66 -15.07 -6.19 3.94
CA VAL A 66 -14.71 -7.07 2.82
C VAL A 66 -15.91 -7.80 2.23
N THR A 67 -16.87 -8.24 3.05
CA THR A 67 -17.98 -9.08 2.56
C THR A 67 -19.26 -8.31 2.31
N THR A 68 -19.57 -7.32 3.13
CA THR A 68 -20.87 -6.63 3.09
C THR A 68 -20.79 -5.32 2.32
N VAL A 69 -19.81 -4.48 2.67
CA VAL A 69 -19.66 -3.15 2.05
C VAL A 69 -19.00 -3.28 0.70
N GLN A 70 -17.87 -4.01 0.63
CA GLN A 70 -17.06 -4.30 -0.57
C GLN A 70 -16.44 -3.09 -1.27
N SER A 71 -17.15 -1.96 -1.35
CA SER A 71 -16.68 -0.73 -1.94
C SER A 71 -17.47 0.48 -1.44
N ILE A 72 -16.87 1.66 -1.53
CA ILE A 72 -17.56 2.93 -1.30
C ILE A 72 -17.19 3.95 -2.38
N VAL A 73 -18.07 4.94 -2.56
CA VAL A 73 -17.76 6.13 -3.37
C VAL A 73 -16.77 6.98 -2.58
N PHE A 74 -15.57 7.14 -3.11
CA PHE A 74 -14.49 7.89 -2.48
C PHE A 74 -14.59 9.39 -2.77
N ASP A 75 -14.73 9.75 -4.05
CA ASP A 75 -14.92 11.13 -4.49
C ASP A 75 -16.07 11.16 -5.51
N THR A 76 -17.14 11.88 -5.17
CA THR A 76 -18.33 12.03 -6.01
C THR A 76 -18.10 12.93 -7.21
N LYS A 77 -17.12 13.85 -7.17
CA LYS A 77 -16.79 14.75 -8.27
C LYS A 77 -15.99 14.02 -9.35
N LEU A 78 -15.11 13.11 -8.93
CA LEU A 78 -14.29 12.30 -9.83
C LEU A 78 -14.94 10.95 -10.17
N ASN A 79 -16.09 10.64 -9.57
CA ASN A 79 -16.77 9.35 -9.66
C ASN A 79 -15.81 8.18 -9.35
N SER A 80 -14.90 8.38 -8.40
CA SER A 80 -13.91 7.37 -8.01
C SER A 80 -14.45 6.55 -6.86
N ASN A 81 -14.41 5.23 -7.01
CA ASN A 81 -14.74 4.27 -5.96
C ASN A 81 -13.45 3.65 -5.41
N ILE A 82 -13.49 3.22 -4.16
CA ILE A 82 -12.47 2.36 -3.56
C ILE A 82 -13.12 1.05 -3.14
N SER A 83 -12.38 -0.05 -3.22
CA SER A 83 -12.83 -1.38 -2.84
C SER A 83 -12.06 -1.91 -1.63
N PHE A 84 -12.62 -2.90 -0.94
CA PHE A 84 -12.02 -3.52 0.24
C PHE A 84 -11.79 -5.00 -0.03
N VAL A 85 -10.56 -5.47 0.14
CA VAL A 85 -10.19 -6.88 -0.05
C VAL A 85 -9.44 -7.40 1.18
N ALA A 86 -9.65 -8.69 1.51
CA ALA A 86 -8.95 -9.33 2.62
C ALA A 86 -7.49 -9.65 2.28
N ASP A 87 -7.21 -9.95 1.01
CA ASP A 87 -5.92 -10.41 0.52
C ASP A 87 -5.60 -9.75 -0.82
N ILE A 88 -4.32 -9.54 -1.09
CA ILE A 88 -3.82 -9.08 -2.39
C ILE A 88 -3.10 -10.25 -3.04
N ASN A 89 -3.41 -10.51 -4.29
CA ASN A 89 -2.70 -11.52 -5.06
C ASN A 89 -1.31 -11.00 -5.46
N LEU A 90 -0.28 -11.78 -5.15
CA LEU A 90 1.06 -11.54 -5.67
C LEU A 90 1.07 -11.89 -7.17
N ASP A 91 1.15 -10.87 -8.02
CA ASP A 91 1.24 -11.08 -9.47
C ASP A 91 2.70 -11.34 -9.91
N CYS A 92 3.66 -10.56 -9.40
CA CYS A 92 5.07 -10.73 -9.72
C CYS A 92 6.02 -10.29 -8.58
N TYR A 93 7.27 -10.75 -8.65
CA TYR A 93 8.36 -10.31 -7.79
C TYR A 93 9.48 -9.71 -8.64
N ILE A 94 10.11 -8.65 -8.15
CA ILE A 94 11.31 -8.08 -8.77
C ILE A 94 12.53 -8.75 -8.12
N VAL A 95 13.28 -9.51 -8.91
CA VAL A 95 14.61 -9.99 -8.48
C VAL A 95 15.65 -8.95 -8.86
N LEU A 96 16.22 -8.31 -7.85
CA LEU A 96 17.41 -7.49 -8.04
C LEU A 96 18.64 -8.40 -7.94
N ASP A 97 19.18 -8.83 -9.09
CA ASP A 97 20.48 -9.52 -9.13
C ASP A 97 21.55 -8.50 -8.73
N GLN A 98 21.90 -8.45 -7.44
CA GLN A 98 23.04 -7.68 -6.92
C GLN A 98 24.37 -8.34 -7.29
N LYS A 99 24.51 -8.87 -8.51
CA LYS A 99 25.83 -8.98 -9.14
C LYS A 99 26.31 -7.56 -9.37
N VAL A 100 26.96 -7.04 -8.33
CA VAL A 100 28.02 -6.05 -8.46
C VAL A 100 28.88 -6.56 -9.61
N SER A 101 28.67 -6.06 -10.82
CA SER A 101 29.74 -6.05 -11.80
C SER A 101 30.87 -5.38 -11.03
N LYS A 102 31.96 -6.11 -10.78
CA LYS A 102 33.15 -5.53 -10.18
C LYS A 102 33.49 -4.33 -11.06
N GLY A 103 33.08 -3.14 -10.62
CA GLY A 103 33.54 -1.90 -11.21
C GLY A 103 35.06 -2.01 -11.23
N HIS A 104 35.67 -1.60 -12.35
CA HIS A 104 37.11 -1.67 -12.51
C HIS A 104 37.77 -1.10 -11.26
N SER A 105 38.70 -1.85 -10.68
CA SER A 105 39.41 -1.36 -9.49
C SER A 105 40.08 -0.03 -9.82
N ALA A 106 40.29 0.84 -8.82
CA ALA A 106 40.97 2.12 -9.04
C ALA A 106 42.33 1.95 -9.77
N ASN A 107 43.00 0.81 -9.58
CA ASN A 107 44.23 0.45 -10.29
C ASN A 107 44.01 0.14 -11.79
N GLU A 108 42.90 -0.50 -12.16
CA GLU A 108 42.55 -0.75 -13.57
C GLU A 108 42.20 0.53 -14.32
N VAL A 109 41.61 1.51 -13.62
CA VAL A 109 41.33 2.83 -14.20
C VAL A 109 42.62 3.64 -14.33
N ALA A 110 43.49 3.64 -13.32
CA ALA A 110 44.76 4.38 -13.34
C ALA A 110 45.72 3.89 -14.44
N GLY A 111 45.76 2.58 -14.72
CA GLY A 111 46.61 2.02 -15.78
C GLY A 111 46.26 2.49 -17.20
N ARG A 112 45.03 2.96 -17.45
CA ARG A 112 44.60 3.48 -18.77
C ARG A 112 45.03 4.91 -19.04
N TYR A 113 45.44 5.67 -18.01
CA TYR A 113 45.89 7.06 -18.14
C TYR A 113 47.41 7.21 -18.07
N MET A 114 48.16 6.11 -17.98
CA MET A 114 49.63 6.07 -18.00
C MET A 114 50.21 5.58 -19.35
N GLN A 115 49.42 5.59 -20.42
CA GLN A 115 49.91 5.41 -21.80
C GLN A 115 50.07 6.75 -22.50
#